data_AF-A0A926JMS1-F1
#
_entry.id   AF-A0A926JMS1-F1
#
_cell.length_a   1.000
_cell.length_b   1.000
_cell.length_c   1.000
_cell.angle_alpha   90.00
_cell.angle_beta   90.00
_cell.angle_gamma   90.00
#
_symmetry.space_group_name_H-M   'P 1'
#
loop_
_entity.id
_entity.type
_entity.pdbx_description
1 polymer ?
#
loop_
_entity_poly.entity_id
_entity_poly.type
_entity_poly.pdbx_seq_one_letter_code
_entity_poly.pdbx_strand_id
1 'polypeptide(L)'
;MPSVIALLELREARAREELESWLEVVKEAEEQAAAARQRLEHARIACGEVLRALAEEAECVAGRVQAGQETLAVPDTGDDVSPRALAFAQDAATAAAPALVLRPGYDPRPPVWQAGMDDQSLSGVYRQVFAAVMAAAGPVSAQELTRALGRDASRLNEVEKVRHRAYALQARGWLVRERGVFTPAAGPAGAAGTRASAGAGAPSDASA
;
A
#
# COMPACT_ATOMS: atom_id res chain seq x y z
N MET A 1 64.05 -5.48 13.53
CA MET A 1 63.31 -4.51 12.70
C MET A 1 62.95 -5.23 11.40
N PRO A 2 61.69 -5.61 11.15
CA PRO A 2 61.32 -6.25 9.89
C PRO A 2 61.55 -5.27 8.72
N SER A 3 61.98 -5.81 7.57
CA SER A 3 62.17 -5.03 6.34
C SER A 3 60.85 -4.44 5.87
N VAL A 4 60.89 -3.24 5.28
CA VAL A 4 59.71 -2.58 4.68
C VAL A 4 59.06 -3.46 3.62
N ILE A 5 59.87 -4.19 2.85
CA ILE A 5 59.39 -5.12 1.80
C ILE A 5 58.52 -6.22 2.42
N ALA A 6 58.97 -6.85 3.50
CA ALA A 6 58.22 -7.91 4.18
C ALA A 6 56.88 -7.40 4.75
N LEU A 7 56.81 -6.14 5.18
CA LEU A 7 55.55 -5.52 5.64
C LEU A 7 54.57 -5.26 4.49
N LEU A 8 55.09 -4.89 3.31
CA LEU A 8 54.27 -4.68 2.12
C LEU A 8 53.72 -6.00 1.58
N GLU A 9 54.57 -7.03 1.49
CA GLU A 9 54.16 -8.38 1.07
C GLU A 9 53.05 -8.95 1.98
N LEU A 10 53.16 -8.76 3.30
CA LEU A 10 52.14 -9.19 4.24
C LEU A 10 50.80 -8.44 4.04
N ARG A 11 50.86 -7.13 3.79
CA ARG A 11 49.65 -6.33 3.52
C ARG A 11 49.00 -6.70 2.18
N GLU A 12 49.82 -6.96 1.17
CA GLU A 12 49.34 -7.40 -0.14
C GLU A 12 48.69 -8.78 -0.05
N ALA A 13 49.31 -9.73 0.65
CA ALA A 13 48.73 -11.06 0.88
C ALA A 13 47.38 -10.95 1.58
N ARG A 14 47.28 -10.16 2.65
CA ARG A 14 46.02 -9.91 3.33
C ARG A 14 44.97 -9.25 2.43
N ALA A 15 45.36 -8.27 1.62
CA ALA A 15 44.45 -7.60 0.70
C ALA A 15 43.93 -8.56 -0.38
N ARG A 16 44.76 -9.51 -0.84
CA ARG A 16 44.35 -10.57 -1.78
C ARG A 16 43.36 -11.53 -1.14
N GLU A 17 43.63 -11.99 0.09
CA GLU A 17 42.70 -12.85 0.83
C GLU A 17 41.35 -12.15 1.07
N GLU A 18 41.38 -10.87 1.45
CA GLU A 18 40.16 -10.06 1.62
C GLU A 18 39.42 -9.95 0.28
N LEU A 19 40.10 -9.65 -0.83
CA LEU A 19 39.48 -9.58 -2.16
C LEU A 19 38.85 -10.92 -2.58
N GLU A 20 39.56 -12.03 -2.42
CA GLU A 20 39.06 -13.38 -2.74
C GLU A 20 37.81 -13.69 -1.91
N SER A 21 37.82 -13.34 -0.61
CA SER A 21 36.65 -13.52 0.25
C SER A 21 35.43 -12.70 -0.23
N TRP A 22 35.65 -11.46 -0.67
CA TRP A 22 34.57 -10.61 -1.20
C TRP A 22 34.05 -11.12 -2.55
N LEU A 23 34.93 -11.66 -3.41
CA LEU A 23 34.51 -12.25 -4.68
C LEU A 23 33.61 -13.47 -4.47
N GLU A 24 33.92 -14.33 -3.49
CA GLU A 24 33.04 -15.45 -3.14
C GLU A 24 31.68 -14.97 -2.60
N VAL A 25 31.67 -13.92 -1.76
CA VAL A 25 30.41 -13.31 -1.26
C VAL A 25 29.58 -12.75 -2.41
N VAL A 26 30.21 -12.09 -3.39
CA VAL A 26 29.50 -11.56 -4.56
C VAL A 26 28.92 -12.69 -5.39
N LYS A 27 29.69 -13.75 -5.65
CA LYS A 27 29.22 -14.91 -6.40
C LYS A 27 28.03 -15.58 -5.72
N GLU A 28 28.09 -15.78 -4.40
CA GLU A 28 26.95 -16.33 -3.65
C GLU A 28 25.72 -15.42 -3.73
N ALA A 29 25.91 -14.11 -3.61
CA ALA A 29 24.82 -13.15 -3.73
C ALA A 29 24.19 -13.15 -5.15
N GLU A 30 24.99 -13.31 -6.20
CA GLU A 30 24.51 -13.45 -7.58
C GLU A 30 23.68 -14.74 -7.77
N GLU A 31 24.14 -15.86 -7.23
CA GLU A 31 23.40 -17.13 -7.25
C GLU A 31 22.05 -17.00 -6.51
N GLN A 32 22.05 -16.38 -5.33
CA GLN A 32 20.83 -16.12 -4.57
C GLN A 32 19.87 -15.18 -5.33
N ALA A 33 20.40 -14.15 -5.99
CA ALA A 33 19.61 -13.24 -6.81
C ALA A 33 19.01 -13.95 -8.03
N ALA A 34 19.76 -14.82 -8.70
CA ALA A 34 19.28 -15.63 -9.81
C ALA A 34 18.13 -16.57 -9.37
N ALA A 35 18.31 -17.28 -8.25
CA ALA A 35 17.27 -18.13 -7.67
C ALA A 35 16.01 -17.34 -7.27
N ALA A 36 16.18 -16.13 -6.73
CA ALA A 36 15.05 -15.24 -6.43
C ALA A 36 14.29 -14.81 -7.70
N ARG A 37 15.00 -14.42 -8.76
CA ARG A 37 14.39 -14.06 -10.06
C ARG A 37 13.64 -15.23 -10.68
N GLN A 38 14.20 -16.44 -10.63
CA GLN A 38 13.54 -17.64 -11.13
C GLN A 38 12.22 -17.92 -10.39
N ARG A 39 12.20 -17.79 -9.05
CA ARG A 39 10.96 -17.93 -8.26
C ARG A 39 9.91 -16.89 -8.63
N LEU A 40 10.31 -15.65 -8.89
CA LEU A 40 9.40 -14.60 -9.35
C LEU A 40 8.82 -14.90 -10.72
N GLU A 41 9.63 -15.40 -11.65
CA GLU A 41 9.16 -15.77 -12.98
C GLU A 41 8.17 -16.94 -12.92
N HIS A 42 8.47 -17.98 -12.13
CA HIS A 42 7.53 -19.08 -11.90
C HIS A 42 6.22 -18.58 -11.27
N ALA A 43 6.30 -17.70 -10.28
CA ALA A 43 5.11 -17.11 -9.66
C ALA A 43 4.30 -16.25 -10.65
N ARG A 44 4.98 -15.52 -11.54
CA ARG A 44 4.34 -14.71 -12.58
C ARG A 44 3.59 -15.59 -13.57
N ILE A 45 4.21 -16.67 -14.05
CA ILE A 45 3.58 -17.65 -14.95
C ILE A 45 2.34 -18.25 -14.28
N ALA A 46 2.47 -18.75 -13.05
CA ALA A 46 1.36 -19.33 -12.30
C ALA A 46 0.20 -18.33 -12.09
N CYS A 47 0.50 -17.05 -11.82
CA CYS A 47 -0.53 -16.03 -11.73
C CYS A 47 -1.22 -15.78 -13.08
N GLY A 48 -0.46 -15.78 -14.18
CA GLY A 48 -1.01 -15.64 -15.53
C GLY A 48 -1.93 -16.81 -15.92
N GLU A 49 -1.56 -18.03 -15.55
CA GLU A 49 -2.39 -19.23 -15.78
C GLU A 49 -3.70 -19.19 -15.00
N VAL A 50 -3.66 -18.82 -13.72
CA VAL A 50 -4.86 -18.65 -12.89
C VAL A 50 -5.77 -17.56 -13.47
N LEU A 51 -5.21 -16.43 -13.89
CA LEU A 51 -6.00 -15.36 -14.51
C LEU A 51 -6.65 -15.80 -15.83
N ARG A 52 -5.94 -16.61 -16.63
CA ARG A 52 -6.51 -17.17 -17.86
C ARG A 52 -7.65 -18.14 -17.56
N ALA A 53 -7.46 -19.07 -16.62
CA ALA A 53 -8.50 -20.01 -16.21
C ALA A 53 -9.76 -19.29 -15.70
N LEU A 54 -9.58 -18.24 -14.89
CA LEU A 54 -10.71 -17.42 -14.41
C LEU A 54 -11.42 -16.66 -15.54
N ALA A 55 -10.70 -16.20 -16.56
CA ALA A 55 -11.30 -15.56 -17.73
C ALA A 55 -12.12 -16.56 -18.56
N GLU A 56 -11.58 -17.76 -18.80
CA GLU A 56 -12.27 -18.86 -19.49
C GLU A 56 -13.54 -19.31 -18.72
N GLU A 57 -13.47 -19.39 -17.39
CA GLU A 57 -14.64 -19.67 -16.54
C GLU A 57 -15.70 -18.55 -16.65
N ALA A 58 -15.28 -17.28 -16.65
CA ALA A 58 -16.20 -16.16 -16.80
C ALA A 58 -16.91 -16.18 -18.16
N GLU A 59 -16.20 -16.50 -19.24
CA GLU A 59 -16.78 -16.68 -20.58
C GLU A 59 -17.76 -17.86 -20.62
N CYS A 60 -17.43 -18.99 -19.98
CA CYS A 60 -18.33 -20.13 -19.87
C CYS A 60 -19.62 -19.80 -19.11
N VAL A 61 -19.50 -19.05 -18.00
CA VAL A 61 -20.66 -18.59 -17.21
C VAL A 61 -21.51 -17.61 -18.02
N ALA A 62 -20.90 -16.65 -18.71
CA ALA A 62 -21.60 -15.70 -19.57
C ALA A 62 -22.37 -16.43 -20.71
N GLY A 63 -21.75 -17.40 -21.37
CA GLY A 63 -22.38 -18.20 -22.42
C GLY A 63 -23.59 -19.01 -21.91
N ARG A 64 -23.55 -19.54 -20.68
CA ARG A 64 -24.70 -20.23 -20.07
C ARG A 64 -25.85 -19.29 -19.71
N VAL A 65 -25.54 -18.09 -19.22
CA VAL A 65 -26.56 -17.08 -18.90
C VAL A 65 -27.26 -16.64 -20.18
N GLN A 66 -26.52 -16.46 -21.28
CA GLN A 66 -27.08 -16.11 -22.59
C GLN A 66 -28.00 -17.21 -23.14
N ALA A 67 -27.56 -18.47 -23.11
CA ALA A 67 -28.36 -19.61 -23.58
C ALA A 67 -29.62 -19.86 -22.73
N GLY A 68 -29.55 -19.62 -21.42
CA GLY A 68 -30.70 -19.73 -20.51
C GLY A 68 -31.73 -18.60 -20.68
N GLN A 69 -31.30 -17.42 -21.14
CA GLN A 69 -32.22 -16.32 -21.51
C GLN A 69 -32.90 -16.58 -22.86
N GLU A 70 -32.22 -17.23 -23.80
CA GLU A 70 -32.75 -17.56 -25.12
C GLU A 70 -33.87 -18.63 -25.07
N THR A 71 -33.92 -19.46 -24.01
CA THR A 71 -34.96 -20.50 -23.85
C THR A 71 -36.27 -20.00 -23.20
N LEU A 72 -36.35 -18.73 -22.80
CA LEU A 72 -37.54 -18.11 -22.21
C LEU A 72 -38.22 -17.07 -23.11
N ALA A 73 -37.69 -16.81 -24.31
CA ALA A 73 -38.33 -15.94 -25.30
C ALA A 73 -39.37 -16.73 -26.12
N VAL A 74 -40.57 -16.89 -25.55
CA VAL A 74 -41.78 -17.16 -26.34
C VAL A 74 -42.13 -15.88 -27.12
N PRO A 75 -42.36 -15.94 -28.44
CA PRO A 75 -42.71 -14.75 -29.21
C PRO A 75 -44.19 -14.43 -28.99
N ASP A 76 -44.48 -13.26 -28.40
CA ASP A 76 -45.81 -12.66 -28.50
C ASP A 76 -45.81 -11.66 -29.67
N THR A 77 -46.79 -11.84 -30.54
CA THR A 77 -46.92 -11.15 -31.83
C THR A 77 -47.95 -10.04 -31.67
N GLY A 78 -47.60 -8.79 -31.96
CA GLY A 78 -48.60 -7.71 -31.93
C GLY A 78 -48.10 -6.28 -32.08
N ASP A 79 -47.80 -5.92 -33.32
CA ASP A 79 -48.18 -4.65 -33.97
C ASP A 79 -47.41 -3.34 -33.75
N ASP A 80 -47.58 -2.49 -34.76
CA ASP A 80 -46.65 -1.62 -35.47
C ASP A 80 -46.40 -0.20 -34.88
N VAL A 81 -45.40 0.46 -35.48
CA VAL A 81 -45.09 1.90 -35.57
C VAL A 81 -43.89 2.43 -34.76
N SER A 82 -42.80 2.66 -35.53
CA SER A 82 -41.57 3.40 -35.20
C SER A 82 -41.86 4.86 -34.76
N PRO A 83 -40.96 5.51 -33.99
CA PRO A 83 -39.88 6.22 -34.68
C PRO A 83 -38.51 6.24 -33.97
N ARG A 84 -37.48 6.15 -34.81
CA ARG A 84 -36.30 7.05 -34.89
C ARG A 84 -35.08 6.80 -34.00
N ALA A 85 -34.02 6.49 -34.73
CA ALA A 85 -32.62 6.39 -34.36
C ALA A 85 -32.03 7.63 -33.66
N LEU A 86 -31.20 7.31 -32.64
CA LEU A 86 -29.79 7.68 -32.46
C LEU A 86 -29.34 9.11 -32.77
N ALA A 87 -28.81 9.78 -31.73
CA ALA A 87 -27.51 10.48 -31.70
C ALA A 87 -27.35 11.14 -30.31
N PHE A 88 -26.47 10.70 -29.41
CA PHE A 88 -24.99 10.76 -29.36
C PHE A 88 -24.52 11.76 -28.29
N ALA A 89 -23.32 11.46 -27.77
CA ALA A 89 -22.41 12.25 -26.93
C ALA A 89 -22.68 12.21 -25.41
N GLN A 90 -21.94 11.41 -24.63
CA GLN A 90 -20.51 11.46 -24.27
C GLN A 90 -20.21 12.34 -23.04
N ASP A 91 -19.28 11.80 -22.24
CA ASP A 91 -18.45 12.43 -21.22
C ASP A 91 -19.06 12.87 -19.89
N ALA A 92 -18.79 12.07 -18.86
CA ALA A 92 -17.78 12.48 -17.88
C ALA A 92 -17.33 11.28 -17.03
N ALA A 93 -16.04 11.01 -17.10
CA ALA A 93 -15.31 10.15 -16.17
C ALA A 93 -15.45 10.66 -14.73
N THR A 94 -15.73 9.76 -13.79
CA THR A 94 -15.13 9.82 -12.45
C THR A 94 -14.84 8.39 -12.03
N ALA A 95 -13.55 8.13 -11.90
CA ALA A 95 -12.96 6.81 -11.73
C ALA A 95 -13.47 6.10 -10.46
N ALA A 96 -14.38 5.16 -10.61
CA ALA A 96 -14.50 4.05 -9.68
C ALA A 96 -13.42 3.04 -10.07
N ALA A 97 -12.27 3.12 -9.38
CA ALA A 97 -11.23 2.11 -9.49
C ALA A 97 -11.86 0.72 -9.32
N PRO A 98 -11.46 -0.29 -10.12
CA PRO A 98 -11.89 -1.65 -9.86
C PRO A 98 -11.44 -1.99 -8.44
N ALA A 99 -12.38 -2.38 -7.59
CA ALA A 99 -12.07 -2.94 -6.28
C ALA A 99 -11.21 -4.18 -6.54
N LEU A 100 -9.89 -3.98 -6.55
CA LEU A 100 -8.91 -5.05 -6.55
C LEU A 100 -9.26 -5.88 -5.33
N VAL A 101 -9.83 -7.05 -5.57
CA VAL A 101 -9.95 -8.10 -4.57
C VAL A 101 -8.51 -8.47 -4.22
N LEU A 102 -7.96 -7.76 -3.24
CA LEU A 102 -6.61 -7.98 -2.76
C LEU A 102 -6.56 -9.37 -2.16
N ARG A 103 -5.56 -10.14 -2.60
CA ARG A 103 -5.20 -11.42 -2.00
C ARG A 103 -5.20 -11.26 -0.47
N PRO A 104 -5.77 -12.21 0.29
CA PRO A 104 -5.69 -12.21 1.74
C PRO A 104 -4.23 -12.12 2.18
N GLY A 105 -3.84 -11.01 2.83
CA GLY A 105 -2.51 -10.80 3.40
C GLY A 105 -1.68 -9.64 2.84
N TYR A 106 -2.13 -8.94 1.78
CA TYR A 106 -1.48 -7.70 1.33
C TYR A 106 -2.42 -6.52 1.52
N ASP A 107 -2.19 -5.70 2.55
CA ASP A 107 -2.93 -4.46 2.71
C ASP A 107 -2.44 -3.44 1.68
N PRO A 108 -3.31 -2.94 0.79
CA PRO A 108 -2.93 -1.93 -0.20
C PRO A 108 -2.39 -0.71 0.53
N ARG A 109 -1.34 -0.10 -0.03
CA ARG A 109 -0.65 1.06 0.54
C ARG A 109 -1.68 2.15 0.89
N PRO A 110 -1.57 2.82 2.06
CA PRO A 110 -2.55 3.81 2.46
C PRO A 110 -2.62 4.95 1.44
N PRO A 111 -3.83 5.38 1.04
CA PRO A 111 -4.01 6.55 0.18
C PRO A 111 -3.45 7.81 0.84
N VAL A 112 -3.18 8.85 0.06
CA VAL A 112 -2.84 10.17 0.62
C VAL A 112 -4.10 10.75 1.26
N TRP A 113 -4.00 11.26 2.49
CA TRP A 113 -5.12 11.84 3.21
C TRP A 113 -5.65 13.11 2.51
N GLN A 114 -6.97 13.22 2.41
CA GLN A 114 -7.67 14.39 1.87
C GLN A 114 -8.86 14.75 2.76
N ALA A 115 -9.25 16.04 2.74
CA ALA A 115 -10.40 16.52 3.50
C ALA A 115 -11.69 15.79 3.05
N GLY A 116 -12.43 15.22 4.00
CA GLY A 116 -13.62 14.41 3.73
C GLY A 116 -13.38 12.89 3.68
N MET A 117 -12.11 12.44 3.79
CA MET A 117 -11.79 11.01 3.92
C MET A 117 -11.90 10.55 5.38
N ASP A 118 -12.54 9.40 5.57
CA ASP A 118 -12.73 8.73 6.86
C ASP A 118 -11.90 7.44 6.98
N ASP A 119 -11.98 6.80 8.15
CA ASP A 119 -11.26 5.56 8.46
C ASP A 119 -11.59 4.40 7.49
N GLN A 120 -12.75 4.43 6.82
CA GLN A 120 -13.13 3.39 5.85
C GLN A 120 -12.30 3.41 4.57
N SER A 121 -11.56 4.50 4.32
CA SER A 121 -10.62 4.60 3.20
C SER A 121 -9.29 3.89 3.46
N LEU A 122 -9.00 3.51 4.71
CA LEU A 122 -7.81 2.77 5.09
C LEU A 122 -8.08 1.26 5.01
N SER A 123 -7.08 0.52 4.53
CA SER A 123 -7.17 -0.93 4.39
C SER A 123 -6.69 -1.66 5.64
N GLY A 124 -7.38 -2.77 5.96
CA GLY A 124 -6.94 -3.82 6.88
C GLY A 124 -6.19 -3.33 8.11
N VAL A 125 -4.89 -3.59 8.17
CA VAL A 125 -4.07 -3.28 9.36
C VAL A 125 -3.73 -1.79 9.49
N TYR A 126 -3.74 -1.01 8.40
CA TYR A 126 -3.59 0.45 8.50
C TYR A 126 -4.80 1.09 9.18
N ARG A 127 -5.99 0.59 8.88
CA ARG A 127 -7.24 0.99 9.56
C ARG A 127 -7.17 0.70 11.06
N GLN A 128 -6.73 -0.51 11.41
CA GLN A 128 -6.59 -0.91 12.82
C GLN A 128 -5.60 -0.01 13.59
N VAL A 129 -4.46 0.34 12.98
CA VAL A 129 -3.47 1.24 13.59
C VAL A 129 -4.07 2.64 13.77
N PHE A 130 -4.78 3.16 12.78
CA PHE A 130 -5.42 4.47 12.85
C PHE A 130 -6.55 4.49 13.89
N ALA A 131 -7.42 3.49 13.91
CA ALA A 131 -8.47 3.33 14.92
C ALA A 131 -7.91 3.24 16.35
N ALA A 132 -6.76 2.57 16.54
CA ALA A 132 -6.09 2.51 17.84
C ALA A 132 -5.56 3.88 18.30
N VAL A 133 -5.07 4.72 17.38
CA VAL A 133 -4.70 6.11 17.67
C VAL A 133 -5.94 6.95 17.99
N MET A 134 -7.03 6.76 17.25
CA MET A 134 -8.31 7.46 17.44
C MET A 134 -8.98 7.14 18.78
N ALA A 135 -8.89 5.88 19.21
CA ALA A 135 -9.43 5.43 20.49
C ALA A 135 -8.61 5.94 21.68
N ALA A 136 -7.36 6.37 21.45
CA ALA A 136 -6.53 6.93 22.50
C ALA A 136 -6.85 8.41 22.71
N ALA A 137 -7.11 8.77 23.96
CA ALA A 137 -7.43 10.15 24.36
C ALA A 137 -6.21 11.11 24.33
N GLY A 138 -5.08 10.70 23.76
CA GLY A 138 -3.83 11.47 23.79
C GLY A 138 -2.74 10.88 22.88
N PRO A 139 -1.53 11.49 22.87
CA PRO A 139 -0.43 11.05 22.03
C PRO A 139 0.01 9.61 22.37
N VAL A 140 0.10 8.74 21.37
CA VAL A 140 0.35 7.30 21.58
C VAL A 140 1.72 6.90 21.05
N SER A 141 2.49 6.16 21.83
CA SER A 141 3.75 5.56 21.38
C SER A 141 3.53 4.32 20.52
N ALA A 142 4.54 3.93 19.72
CA ALA A 142 4.47 2.70 18.92
C ALA A 142 4.23 1.44 19.78
N GLN A 143 4.77 1.39 21.00
CA GLN A 143 4.56 0.27 21.92
C GLN A 143 3.11 0.19 22.42
N GLU A 144 2.51 1.32 22.75
CA GLU A 144 1.11 1.39 23.17
C GLU A 144 0.17 1.02 22.02
N LEU A 145 0.48 1.43 20.79
CA LEU A 145 -0.25 0.97 19.60
C LEU A 145 -0.12 -0.55 19.42
N THR A 146 1.05 -1.13 19.61
CA THR A 146 1.24 -2.59 19.54
C THR A 146 0.39 -3.31 20.59
N ARG A 147 0.33 -2.79 21.83
CA ARG A 147 -0.55 -3.34 22.89
C ARG A 147 -2.03 -3.20 22.55
N ALA A 148 -2.45 -2.04 22.05
CA ALA A 148 -3.84 -1.78 21.66
C ALA A 148 -4.30 -2.68 20.51
N LEU A 149 -3.38 -3.08 19.62
CA LEU A 149 -3.64 -4.02 18.54
C LEU A 149 -3.64 -5.50 18.98
N GLY A 150 -3.54 -5.77 20.29
CA GLY A 150 -3.48 -7.13 20.83
C GLY A 150 -2.19 -7.88 20.46
N ARG A 151 -1.13 -7.16 20.08
CA ARG A 151 0.15 -7.74 19.70
C ARG A 151 1.14 -7.68 20.86
N ASP A 152 2.12 -8.57 20.81
CA ASP A 152 3.14 -8.67 21.84
C ASP A 152 4.13 -7.50 21.76
N ALA A 153 3.93 -6.50 22.60
CA ALA A 153 4.79 -5.32 22.69
C ALA A 153 6.18 -5.61 23.30
N SER A 154 6.42 -6.81 23.83
CA SER A 154 7.77 -7.24 24.24
C SER A 154 8.63 -7.70 23.06
N ARG A 155 8.00 -8.09 21.94
CA ARG A 155 8.69 -8.44 20.69
C ARG A 155 9.00 -7.18 19.91
N LEU A 156 10.28 -6.81 19.91
CA LEU A 156 10.77 -5.63 19.17
C LEU A 156 10.34 -5.64 17.69
N ASN A 157 10.28 -6.82 17.06
CA ASN A 157 9.84 -6.97 15.67
C ASN A 157 8.37 -6.53 15.46
N GLU A 158 7.45 -6.90 16.36
CA GLU A 158 6.05 -6.50 16.23
C GLU A 158 5.86 -5.00 16.48
N VAL A 159 6.62 -4.44 17.44
CA VAL A 159 6.66 -2.98 17.65
C VAL A 159 7.19 -2.27 16.42
N GLU A 160 8.23 -2.81 15.78
CA GLU A 160 8.83 -2.22 14.59
C GLU A 160 7.89 -2.27 13.37
N LYS A 161 7.15 -3.37 13.19
CA LYS A 161 6.12 -3.49 12.15
C LYS A 161 5.00 -2.45 12.33
N VAL A 162 4.53 -2.27 13.56
CA VAL A 162 3.52 -1.24 13.88
C VAL A 162 4.09 0.16 13.68
N ARG A 163 5.35 0.39 14.07
CA ARG A 163 6.07 1.66 13.85
C ARG A 163 6.18 2.00 12.36
N HIS A 164 6.59 1.05 11.52
CA HIS A 164 6.65 1.24 10.06
C HIS A 164 5.29 1.61 9.46
N ARG A 165 4.20 0.99 9.95
CA ARG A 165 2.84 1.31 9.50
C ARG A 165 2.38 2.68 9.95
N ALA A 166 2.69 3.07 11.19
CA ALA A 166 2.44 4.41 11.70
C ALA A 166 3.23 5.48 10.90
N TYR A 167 4.47 5.18 10.52
CA TYR A 167 5.25 6.05 9.63
C TYR A 167 4.66 6.15 8.22
N ALA A 168 4.15 5.05 7.66
CA ALA A 168 3.47 5.08 6.37
C ALA A 168 2.20 5.97 6.41
N LEU A 169 1.44 5.91 7.51
CA LEU A 169 0.29 6.78 7.73
C LEU A 169 0.70 8.25 7.93
N GLN A 170 1.78 8.50 8.68
CA GLN A 170 2.33 9.84 8.85
C GLN A 170 2.78 10.45 7.51
N ALA A 171 3.55 9.70 6.71
CA ALA A 171 4.05 10.15 5.41
C ALA A 171 2.91 10.48 4.42
N ARG A 172 1.71 9.95 4.66
CA ARG A 172 0.52 10.16 3.84
C ARG A 172 -0.45 11.18 4.45
N GLY A 173 -0.11 11.80 5.58
CA GLY A 173 -0.89 12.87 6.20
C GLY A 173 -2.03 12.41 7.10
N TRP A 174 -2.12 11.11 7.42
CA TRP A 174 -3.16 10.58 8.32
C TRP A 174 -2.83 10.81 9.80
N LEU A 175 -1.53 10.78 10.15
CA LEU A 175 -1.04 10.93 11.52
C LEU A 175 -0.01 12.06 11.60
N VAL A 176 0.03 12.75 12.72
CA VAL A 176 1.07 13.71 13.08
C VAL A 176 1.95 13.08 14.14
N ARG A 177 3.26 13.15 13.95
CA ARG A 177 4.23 12.68 14.92
C ARG A 177 4.90 13.88 15.58
N GLU A 178 4.82 13.94 16.89
CA GLU A 178 5.55 14.91 17.69
C GLU A 178 6.41 14.14 18.71
N ARG A 179 7.72 14.40 18.77
CA ARG A 179 8.64 13.82 19.77
C ARG A 179 8.58 12.28 19.92
N GLY A 180 8.17 11.53 18.89
CA GLY A 180 8.10 10.06 18.94
C GLY A 180 6.73 9.48 19.33
N VAL A 181 5.74 10.33 19.62
CA VAL A 181 4.35 9.94 19.82
C VAL A 181 3.50 10.32 18.60
N PHE A 182 2.50 9.51 18.31
CA PHE A 182 1.58 9.67 17.19
C PHE A 182 0.24 10.23 17.68
N THR A 183 -0.23 11.25 17.00
CA THR A 183 -1.55 11.87 17.17
C THR A 183 -2.29 11.83 15.85
N PRO A 184 -3.62 11.76 15.84
CA PRO A 184 -4.35 11.86 14.59
C PRO A 184 -4.15 13.27 14.01
N ALA A 185 -3.98 13.37 12.69
CA ALA A 185 -3.93 14.68 12.05
C ALA A 185 -5.25 15.44 12.31
N ALA A 186 -5.22 16.77 12.33
CA ALA A 186 -6.36 17.66 12.64
C ALA A 186 -7.52 17.61 11.61
N GLY A 187 -7.63 16.52 10.85
CA GLY A 187 -8.66 16.28 9.85
C GLY A 187 -9.63 15.17 10.24
N PRO A 188 -9.23 13.89 10.29
CA PRO A 188 -10.16 12.79 10.53
C PRO A 188 -10.63 12.64 12.00
N ALA A 189 -10.05 13.39 12.94
CA ALA A 189 -10.33 13.30 14.39
C ALA A 189 -10.61 14.63 15.08
N GLY A 190 -10.26 15.74 14.43
CA GLY A 190 -10.33 17.08 14.99
C GLY A 190 -11.52 17.81 14.41
N ALA A 191 -12.42 18.27 15.27
CA ALA A 191 -13.41 19.25 14.91
C ALA A 191 -12.77 20.43 14.15
N ALA A 192 -13.42 20.81 13.05
CA ALA A 192 -13.17 22.01 12.24
C ALA A 192 -11.79 22.10 11.57
N GLY A 193 -11.81 22.04 10.24
CA GLY A 193 -10.63 22.27 9.42
C GLY A 193 -9.95 23.60 9.75
N THR A 194 -8.64 23.54 9.94
CA THR A 194 -7.79 24.69 9.65
C THR A 194 -6.56 24.19 8.91
N ARG A 195 -6.43 24.69 7.70
CA ARG A 195 -5.29 24.54 6.80
C ARG A 195 -3.99 24.86 7.55
N ALA A 196 -3.09 23.89 7.66
CA ALA A 196 -1.69 24.23 7.84
C ALA A 196 -1.22 24.96 6.57
N SER A 197 -0.72 26.18 6.76
CA SER A 197 -0.20 27.13 5.76
C SER A 197 -1.23 27.94 4.97
N ALA A 198 -1.56 29.11 5.50
CA ALA A 198 -1.69 30.35 4.73
C ALA A 198 -1.09 31.48 5.58
N GLY A 199 -0.10 32.19 5.03
CA GLY A 199 0.47 33.37 5.65
C GLY A 199 -0.46 34.60 5.54
N ALA A 200 0.04 35.70 6.10
CA ALA A 200 -0.48 37.07 6.09
C ALA A 200 -1.53 37.41 7.16
N GLY A 201 -1.08 38.19 8.15
CA GLY A 201 -1.90 38.93 9.11
C GLY A 201 -1.01 39.87 9.90
N ALA A 202 -0.78 41.06 9.34
CA ALA A 202 -0.04 42.15 9.97
C ALA A 202 -0.66 42.58 11.31
N PRO A 203 0.12 43.08 12.29
CA PRO A 203 -0.44 43.78 13.44
C PRO A 203 -0.71 45.25 13.08
N SER A 204 -2.00 45.60 13.02
CA SER A 204 -2.62 46.94 13.15
C SER A 204 -3.79 46.68 14.11
N ASP A 205 -4.06 47.34 15.22
CA ASP A 205 -3.60 48.56 15.89
C ASP A 205 -3.85 48.37 17.40
N ALA A 206 -3.17 49.12 18.26
CA ALA A 206 -3.78 49.64 19.48
C ALA A 206 -2.98 50.79 20.08
N SER A 207 -3.62 51.96 20.07
CA SER A 207 -3.27 53.22 20.71
C SER A 207 -2.74 53.12 22.14
N ALA A 208 -1.77 53.99 22.44
CA ALA A 208 -1.68 54.79 23.65
C ALA A 208 -0.99 56.12 23.31
#